data_AF-A0A5P9JDE0-F1
#
_entry.id   AF-A0A5P9JDE0-F1
#
_cell.length_a   1.000
_cell.length_b   1.000
_cell.length_c   1.000
_cell.angle_alpha   90.00
_cell.angle_beta   90.00
_cell.angle_gamma   90.00
#
_symmetry.space_group_name_H-M   'P 1'
#
loop_
_entity.id
_entity.type
_entity.pdbx_description
1 polymer ?
#
loop_
_entity_poly.entity_id
_entity_poly.type
_entity_poly.pdbx_seq_one_letter_code
_entity_poly.pdbx_strand_id
1 'polypeptide(L)'
;MLRVIALTLFLPATAQAQSFVDCDHFAANARNLTQPFADATRTYANGAISLLSLDTGGEPACCSSYVMVLAPDPEQPFQICQLLTQDGDSGYSGVDLTGVRSSYDAATGLTLRVPVGIYNGAGSDPATVAITINQQTGVIRAR
;
A
#
# COMPACT_ATOMS: atom_id res chain seq x y z
N MET A 1 -48.58 23.06 -22.14
CA MET A 1 -47.41 22.20 -22.44
C MET A 1 -46.57 22.10 -21.18
N LEU A 2 -46.65 20.96 -20.47
CA LEU A 2 -46.06 20.78 -19.14
C LEU A 2 -44.59 20.35 -19.30
N ARG A 3 -43.64 21.20 -18.90
CA ARG A 3 -42.20 20.87 -18.93
C ARG A 3 -41.86 20.03 -17.70
N VAL A 4 -41.59 18.74 -17.91
CA VAL A 4 -41.04 17.85 -16.89
C VAL A 4 -39.56 18.16 -16.73
N ILE A 5 -39.15 18.62 -15.55
CA ILE A 5 -37.74 18.81 -15.18
C ILE A 5 -37.26 17.47 -14.61
N ALA A 6 -36.41 16.76 -15.35
CA ALA A 6 -35.79 15.53 -14.89
C ALA A 6 -34.60 15.87 -13.97
N LEU A 7 -34.79 15.65 -12.66
CA LEU A 7 -33.74 15.79 -11.65
C LEU A 7 -32.82 14.56 -11.73
N THR A 8 -31.62 14.74 -12.27
CA THR A 8 -30.59 13.68 -12.35
C THR A 8 -29.87 13.58 -11.00
N LEU A 9 -30.13 12.50 -10.25
CA LEU A 9 -29.37 12.17 -9.04
C LEU A 9 -27.97 11.68 -9.43
N PHE A 10 -26.95 12.49 -9.12
CA PHE A 10 -25.55 12.04 -9.15
C PHE A 10 -25.28 11.16 -7.91
N LEU A 11 -25.18 9.85 -8.10
CA LEU A 11 -24.63 8.98 -7.05
C LEU A 11 -23.10 9.17 -6.99
N PRO A 12 -22.52 9.44 -5.81
CA PRO A 12 -21.07 9.48 -5.66
C PRO A 12 -20.52 8.07 -5.84
N ALA A 13 -19.60 7.91 -6.79
CA ALA A 13 -18.81 6.68 -6.90
C ALA A 13 -17.89 6.61 -5.67
N THR A 14 -18.10 5.61 -4.81
CA THR A 14 -17.15 5.27 -3.76
C THR A 14 -15.93 4.68 -4.44
N ALA A 15 -14.88 5.48 -4.64
CA ALA A 15 -13.57 4.94 -4.96
C ALA A 15 -13.20 3.97 -3.84
N GLN A 16 -13.01 2.68 -4.15
CA GLN A 16 -12.40 1.75 -3.21
C GLN A 16 -10.97 2.21 -3.02
N ALA A 17 -10.75 2.99 -1.97
CA ALA A 17 -9.43 3.44 -1.58
C ALA A 17 -8.65 2.20 -1.14
N GLN A 18 -7.47 2.00 -1.70
CA GLN A 18 -6.50 1.07 -1.13
C GLN A 18 -6.35 1.38 0.35
N SER A 19 -6.52 0.35 1.17
CA SER A 19 -6.51 0.49 2.60
C SER A 19 -5.12 0.20 3.12
N PHE A 20 -4.72 1.04 4.08
CA PHE A 20 -3.78 0.58 5.07
C PHE A 20 -4.56 -0.03 6.23
N VAL A 21 -4.03 -1.13 6.75
CA VAL A 21 -4.42 -1.68 8.05
C VAL A 21 -3.24 -1.61 9.01
N ASP A 22 -3.52 -1.67 10.30
CA ASP A 22 -2.50 -1.76 11.33
C ASP A 22 -1.71 -3.08 11.24
N CYS A 23 -0.47 -3.08 11.73
CA CYS A 23 0.40 -4.26 11.71
C CYS A 23 0.09 -5.32 12.77
N ASP A 24 -0.94 -5.18 13.59
CA ASP A 24 -1.53 -6.30 14.33
C ASP A 24 -2.26 -7.32 13.41
N HIS A 25 -2.19 -7.10 12.08
CA HIS A 25 -2.69 -8.02 11.06
C HIS A 25 -1.84 -9.29 10.92
N PHE A 26 -2.47 -10.45 10.67
CA PHE A 26 -1.78 -11.75 10.60
C PHE A 26 -0.64 -11.80 9.56
N ALA A 27 -0.79 -11.07 8.46
CA ALA A 27 0.21 -11.03 7.40
C ALA A 27 1.47 -10.24 7.79
N ALA A 28 1.39 -9.34 8.78
CA ALA A 28 2.49 -8.53 9.29
C ALA A 28 3.41 -9.33 10.24
N ASN A 29 3.96 -10.43 9.73
CA ASN A 29 4.81 -11.35 10.48
C ASN A 29 6.17 -11.52 9.78
N ALA A 30 7.27 -11.54 10.55
CA ALA A 30 8.62 -11.74 10.00
C ALA A 30 8.76 -13.05 9.19
N ARG A 31 7.97 -14.08 9.50
CA ARG A 31 7.96 -15.34 8.73
C ARG A 31 7.51 -15.17 7.28
N ASN A 32 6.74 -14.11 7.00
CA ASN A 32 6.18 -13.82 5.69
C ASN A 32 7.14 -12.96 4.85
N LEU A 33 8.28 -12.50 5.39
CA LEU A 33 9.22 -11.68 4.62
C LEU A 33 9.72 -12.48 3.40
N THR A 34 9.55 -11.91 2.20
CA THR A 34 9.86 -12.61 0.96
C THR A 34 11.36 -12.86 0.80
N GLN A 35 11.70 -13.88 0.02
CA GLN A 35 13.09 -14.20 -0.33
C GLN A 35 13.40 -13.75 -1.76
N PRO A 36 14.62 -13.26 -2.04
CA PRO A 36 15.71 -13.01 -1.10
C PRO A 36 15.47 -11.74 -0.25
N PHE A 37 15.90 -11.76 1.00
CA PHE A 37 15.65 -10.63 1.94
C PHE A 37 16.19 -9.27 1.46
N ALA A 38 17.26 -9.27 0.65
CA ALA A 38 17.83 -8.05 0.06
C ALA A 38 16.88 -7.39 -0.96
N ASP A 39 16.03 -8.17 -1.62
CA ASP A 39 15.03 -7.67 -2.57
C ASP A 39 13.69 -7.40 -1.87
N ALA A 40 13.41 -8.13 -0.79
CA ALA A 40 12.23 -7.95 0.03
C ALA A 40 12.25 -6.68 0.89
N THR A 41 13.38 -5.97 0.98
CA THR A 41 13.52 -4.77 1.81
C THR A 41 14.06 -3.60 0.98
N ARG A 42 13.44 -2.42 1.14
CA ARG A 42 13.93 -1.16 0.59
C ARG A 42 13.86 -0.06 1.64
N THR A 43 14.96 0.66 1.84
CA THR A 43 15.04 1.75 2.81
C THR A 43 15.14 3.11 2.12
N TYR A 44 14.54 4.14 2.72
CA TYR A 44 14.53 5.51 2.22
C TYR A 44 14.80 6.49 3.37
N ALA A 45 15.03 7.76 3.03
CA ALA A 45 15.25 8.84 4.00
C ALA A 45 16.36 8.48 5.03
N ASN A 46 17.52 8.06 4.53
CA ASN A 46 18.67 7.61 5.35
C ASN A 46 18.33 6.45 6.30
N GLY A 47 17.42 5.57 5.91
CA GLY A 47 17.02 4.40 6.71
C GLY A 47 15.83 4.64 7.63
N ALA A 48 15.29 5.86 7.70
CA ALA A 48 14.16 6.17 8.56
C ALA A 48 12.84 5.52 8.09
N ILE A 49 12.71 5.29 6.78
CA ILE A 49 11.55 4.65 6.17
C ILE A 49 11.98 3.30 5.59
N SER A 50 11.20 2.25 5.84
CA SER A 50 11.41 0.92 5.25
C SER A 50 10.14 0.40 4.60
N LEU A 51 10.29 -0.17 3.40
CA LEU A 51 9.29 -1.03 2.77
C LEU A 51 9.74 -2.48 2.89
N LEU A 52 8.83 -3.35 3.33
CA LEU A 52 9.04 -4.79 3.41
C LEU A 52 7.97 -5.50 2.57
N SER A 53 8.41 -6.37 1.67
CA SER A 53 7.54 -7.25 0.91
C SER A 53 7.26 -8.50 1.72
N LEU A 54 5.98 -8.74 1.99
CA LEU A 54 5.53 -9.92 2.72
C LEU A 54 4.71 -10.81 1.79
N ASP A 55 4.79 -12.12 1.97
CA ASP A 55 3.95 -13.10 1.31
C ASP A 55 3.53 -14.18 2.32
N THR A 56 2.24 -14.46 2.39
CA THR A 56 1.65 -15.43 3.34
C THR A 56 1.79 -16.89 2.91
N GLY A 57 2.79 -17.20 2.07
CA GLY A 57 3.08 -18.54 1.57
C GLY A 57 2.28 -18.92 0.33
N GLY A 58 1.87 -17.93 -0.46
CA GLY A 58 1.02 -18.12 -1.64
C GLY A 58 -0.45 -18.35 -1.31
N GLU A 59 -0.89 -18.15 -0.07
CA GLU A 59 -2.28 -18.36 0.33
C GLU A 59 -2.91 -17.08 0.92
N PRO A 60 -4.04 -16.59 0.39
CA PRO A 60 -4.75 -17.15 -0.76
C PRO A 60 -3.96 -16.95 -2.07
N ALA A 61 -4.06 -17.91 -2.99
CA ALA A 61 -3.36 -17.89 -4.28
C ALA A 61 -3.56 -16.62 -5.12
N CYS A 62 -4.64 -15.88 -4.86
CA CYS A 62 -4.91 -14.62 -5.55
C CYS A 62 -4.15 -13.42 -4.97
N CYS A 63 -3.85 -13.42 -3.68
CA CYS A 63 -3.78 -12.17 -2.90
C CYS A 63 -2.87 -12.29 -1.65
N SER A 64 -1.82 -13.09 -1.73
CA SER A 64 -0.93 -13.40 -0.60
C SER A 64 0.13 -12.34 -0.32
N SER A 65 0.36 -11.39 -1.24
CA SER A 65 1.48 -10.46 -1.17
C SER A 65 1.09 -9.10 -0.58
N TYR A 66 1.87 -8.58 0.37
CA TYR A 66 1.59 -7.31 1.06
C TYR A 66 2.83 -6.41 1.06
N VAL A 67 2.62 -5.10 1.28
CA VAL A 67 3.71 -4.15 1.56
C VAL A 67 3.56 -3.62 2.97
N MET A 68 4.50 -3.97 3.86
CA MET A 68 4.61 -3.30 5.16
C MET A 68 5.43 -2.03 5.01
N VAL A 69 4.93 -0.95 5.56
CA VAL A 69 5.58 0.37 5.63
C VAL A 69 5.92 0.65 7.08
N LEU A 70 7.20 0.84 7.36
CA LEU A 70 7.70 1.36 8.62
C LEU A 70 8.15 2.79 8.41
N ALA A 71 7.66 3.73 9.23
CA ALA A 71 8.04 5.13 9.18
C ALA A 71 8.17 5.73 10.60
N PRO A 72 8.86 6.87 10.77
CA PRO A 72 8.94 7.55 12.06
C PRO A 72 7.56 8.01 12.54
N ASP A 73 7.28 7.85 13.83
CA ASP A 73 6.18 8.53 14.50
C ASP A 73 6.70 9.85 15.11
N PRO A 74 6.14 11.03 14.77
CA PRO A 74 6.58 12.30 15.34
C PRO A 74 6.14 12.47 16.81
N GLU A 75 5.18 11.70 17.29
CA GLU A 75 4.62 11.78 18.64
C GLU A 75 5.10 10.66 19.56
N GLN A 76 5.60 9.55 19.00
CA GLN A 76 5.96 8.34 19.75
C GLN A 76 7.40 7.88 19.45
N PRO A 77 8.08 7.21 20.40
CA PRO A 77 9.45 6.74 20.20
C PRO A 77 9.56 5.50 19.29
N PHE A 78 8.43 4.86 18.96
CA PHE A 78 8.37 3.70 18.07
C PHE A 78 7.94 4.09 16.66
N GLN A 79 8.10 3.18 15.70
CA GLN A 79 7.73 3.42 14.30
C GLN A 79 6.23 3.25 14.11
N ILE A 80 5.66 4.09 13.24
CA ILE A 80 4.36 3.80 12.60
C ILE A 80 4.55 2.56 11.75
N CYS A 81 3.66 1.58 11.92
CA CYS A 81 3.60 0.38 11.10
C CYS A 81 2.25 0.33 10.38
N GLN A 82 2.28 0.29 9.05
CA GLN A 82 1.09 0.18 8.22
C GLN A 82 1.29 -0.92 7.19
N LEU A 83 0.27 -1.74 6.99
CA LEU A 83 0.26 -2.79 5.99
C LEU A 83 -0.65 -2.37 4.83
N LEU A 84 -0.07 -2.22 3.64
CA LEU A 84 -0.82 -1.95 2.42
C LEU A 84 -1.56 -3.22 2.00
N THR A 85 -2.88 -3.12 1.92
CA THR A 85 -3.78 -4.18 1.46
C THR A 85 -4.55 -3.70 0.23
N GLN A 86 -5.18 -4.64 -0.49
CA GLN A 86 -6.05 -4.30 -1.61
C GLN A 86 -7.44 -3.90 -1.11
N ASP A 87 -7.99 -4.63 -0.13
CA ASP A 87 -9.36 -4.49 0.34
C ASP A 87 -9.54 -4.60 1.87
N GLY A 88 -8.46 -4.47 2.64
CA GLY A 88 -8.48 -4.55 4.10
C GLY A 88 -7.85 -5.84 4.63
N ASP A 89 -8.29 -6.99 4.12
CA ASP A 89 -7.80 -8.30 4.59
C ASP A 89 -6.87 -8.97 3.55
N SER A 90 -7.14 -8.77 2.26
CA SER A 90 -6.39 -9.40 1.18
C SER A 90 -5.26 -8.51 0.69
N GLY A 91 -4.17 -9.15 0.29
CA GLY A 91 -3.05 -8.49 -0.36
C GLY A 91 -3.25 -8.36 -1.87
N TYR A 92 -2.13 -8.31 -2.55
CA TYR A 92 -1.94 -8.25 -3.99
C TYR A 92 -1.53 -9.64 -4.49
N SER A 93 -1.65 -9.89 -5.80
CA SER A 93 -1.14 -11.13 -6.42
C SER A 93 0.38 -11.15 -6.54
N GLY A 94 1.04 -10.02 -6.28
CA GLY A 94 2.49 -9.88 -6.27
C GLY A 94 2.91 -8.46 -5.91
N VAL A 95 4.12 -8.33 -5.38
CA VAL A 95 4.77 -7.06 -5.03
C VAL A 95 6.21 -7.11 -5.54
N ASP A 96 6.66 -6.07 -6.22
CA ASP A 96 8.06 -5.93 -6.64
C ASP A 96 8.66 -4.66 -6.04
N LEU A 97 9.42 -4.83 -4.95
CA LEU A 97 10.13 -3.69 -4.35
C LEU A 97 11.37 -3.27 -5.13
N THR A 98 11.85 -4.09 -6.07
CA THR A 98 13.03 -3.76 -6.87
C THR A 98 12.74 -2.71 -7.93
N GLY A 99 11.51 -2.69 -8.43
CA GLY A 99 11.00 -1.70 -9.38
C GLY A 99 10.46 -0.40 -8.76
N VAL A 100 10.57 -0.19 -7.45
CA VAL A 100 10.01 1.00 -6.78
C VAL A 100 10.68 2.27 -7.28
N ARG A 101 9.87 3.27 -7.60
CA ARG A 101 10.34 4.62 -7.94
C ARG A 101 9.98 5.60 -6.83
N SER A 102 10.96 6.38 -6.38
CA SER A 102 10.76 7.40 -5.35
C SER A 102 10.80 8.82 -5.93
N SER A 103 9.96 9.70 -5.40
CA SER A 103 10.04 11.14 -5.60
C SER A 103 9.79 11.86 -4.28
N TYR A 104 10.47 12.98 -4.06
CA TYR A 104 10.30 13.79 -2.86
C TYR A 104 9.79 15.18 -3.21
N ASP A 105 8.82 15.66 -2.43
CA ASP A 105 8.31 17.02 -2.46
C ASP A 105 8.17 17.53 -1.01
N ALA A 106 8.66 18.74 -0.73
CA ALA A 106 8.71 19.25 0.64
C ALA A 106 7.31 19.51 1.25
N ALA A 107 6.29 19.75 0.42
CA ALA A 107 4.94 20.04 0.88
C ALA A 107 4.14 18.76 1.19
N THR A 108 4.45 17.66 0.52
CA THR A 108 3.67 16.41 0.60
C THR A 108 4.44 15.22 1.19
N GLY A 109 5.77 15.22 1.10
CA GLY A 109 6.66 14.20 1.64
C GLY A 109 7.30 13.30 0.58
N LEU A 110 7.65 12.08 1.00
CA LEU A 110 8.21 11.06 0.12
C LEU A 110 7.09 10.25 -0.52
N THR A 111 7.02 10.23 -1.84
CA THR A 111 6.13 9.32 -2.59
C THR A 111 6.93 8.15 -3.16
N LEU A 112 6.46 6.94 -2.88
CA LEU A 112 6.99 5.66 -3.34
C LEU A 112 5.96 5.01 -4.26
N ARG A 113 6.31 4.80 -5.51
CA ARG A 113 5.47 4.12 -6.51
C ARG A 113 5.86 2.66 -6.58
N VAL A 114 5.02 1.81 -6.00
CA VAL A 114 5.28 0.38 -5.82
C VAL A 114 4.57 -0.42 -6.91
N PRO A 115 5.31 -1.15 -7.77
CA PRO A 115 4.71 -2.13 -8.67
C PRO A 115 4.04 -3.26 -7.89
N VAL A 116 2.79 -3.55 -8.27
CA VAL A 116 1.99 -4.63 -7.68
C VAL A 116 1.24 -5.40 -8.77
N GLY A 117 0.75 -6.58 -8.43
CA GLY A 117 -0.22 -7.34 -9.22
C GLY A 117 -1.63 -7.25 -8.65
N ILE A 118 -2.63 -7.10 -9.51
CA ILE A 118 -4.04 -7.17 -9.14
C ILE A 118 -4.63 -8.47 -9.73
N TYR A 119 -5.18 -9.31 -8.87
CA TYR A 119 -5.84 -10.53 -9.34
C TYR A 119 -7.13 -10.21 -10.11
N ASN A 120 -7.28 -10.78 -11.30
CA ASN A 120 -8.42 -10.53 -12.18
C ASN A 120 -9.35 -11.75 -12.36
N GLY A 121 -9.21 -12.76 -11.51
CA GLY A 121 -10.01 -13.99 -11.57
C GLY A 121 -9.36 -15.15 -12.33
N ALA A 122 -8.36 -14.88 -13.17
CA ALA A 122 -7.63 -15.90 -13.93
C ALA A 122 -6.09 -15.71 -13.90
N GLY A 123 -5.62 -14.50 -13.63
CA GLY A 123 -4.22 -14.15 -13.56
C GLY A 123 -4.00 -12.84 -12.81
N SER A 124 -2.93 -12.13 -13.16
CA SER A 124 -2.50 -10.91 -12.49
C SER A 124 -2.29 -9.78 -13.49
N ASP A 125 -3.02 -8.69 -13.33
CA ASP A 125 -2.81 -7.46 -14.08
C ASP A 125 -1.78 -6.57 -13.37
N PRO A 126 -0.78 -6.02 -14.08
CA PRO A 126 0.21 -5.13 -13.47
C PRO A 126 -0.44 -3.80 -13.10
N ALA A 127 -0.16 -3.32 -11.89
CA ALA A 127 -0.57 -2.00 -11.42
C ALA A 127 0.56 -1.31 -10.66
N THR A 128 0.31 -0.08 -10.22
CA THR A 128 1.24 0.68 -9.39
C THR A 128 0.48 1.41 -8.29
N VAL A 129 0.92 1.24 -7.05
CA VAL A 129 0.38 1.95 -5.89
C VAL A 129 1.30 3.08 -5.49
N ALA A 130 0.76 4.28 -5.29
CA ALA A 130 1.51 5.42 -4.78
C ALA A 130 1.34 5.56 -3.27
N ILE A 131 2.37 5.20 -2.52
CA ILE A 131 2.46 5.41 -1.07
C ILE A 131 3.13 6.76 -0.81
N THR A 132 2.45 7.69 -0.16
CA THR A 132 3.01 8.98 0.25
C THR A 132 3.16 9.05 1.76
N ILE A 133 4.36 9.38 2.21
CA ILE A 133 4.76 9.40 3.63
C ILE A 133 5.23 10.82 3.97
N ASN A 134 4.52 11.48 4.87
CA ASN A 134 4.94 12.74 5.46
C ASN A 134 5.56 12.48 6.84
N GLN A 135 6.89 12.51 6.91
CA GLN A 135 7.63 12.26 8.14
C GLN A 135 7.44 13.33 9.21
N GLN A 136 7.05 14.55 8.83
CA GLN A 136 6.81 15.63 9.80
C GLN A 136 5.49 15.43 10.56
N THR A 137 4.51 14.80 9.91
CA THR A 137 3.17 14.62 10.47
C THR A 137 2.83 13.16 10.79
N GLY A 138 3.69 12.20 10.42
CA GLY A 138 3.43 10.77 10.54
C GLY A 138 2.36 10.25 9.56
N VAL A 139 1.82 11.10 8.68
CA VAL A 139 0.71 10.70 7.79
C VAL A 139 1.24 9.83 6.64
N ILE A 140 0.63 8.64 6.49
CA ILE A 140 0.87 7.70 5.39
C ILE A 140 -0.43 7.53 4.59
N ARG A 141 -0.35 7.59 3.25
CA ARG A 141 -1.51 7.47 2.34
C ARG A 141 -1.19 6.64 1.12
N ALA A 142 -2.15 5.84 0.64
CA ALA A 142 -2.08 5.07 -0.59
C ALA A 142 -3.05 5.63 -1.64
N ARG A 143 -2.70 5.53 -2.93
CA ARG A 143 -3.50 5.93 -4.09
C ARG A 143 -3.20 5.08 -5.31
#